data_AF-A0A534GAQ2-F1
#
_entry.id   AF-A0A534GAQ2-F1
#
_cell.length_a   1.000
_cell.length_b   1.000
_cell.length_c   1.000
_cell.angle_alpha   90.00
_cell.angle_beta   90.00
_cell.angle_gamma   90.00
#
_symmetry.space_group_name_H-M   'P 1'
#
loop_
_entity.id
_entity.type
_entity.pdbx_description
1 polymer ?
#
loop_
_entity_poly.entity_id
_entity_poly.type
_entity_poly.pdbx_seq_one_letter_code
_entity_poly.pdbx_strand_id
1 'polypeptide(L)'
;MAVLSPAPRTPPRYPTRTGDGKADILWRNKSTGQNAIWFMNGGSIKSTANITTVTDQNWTVAGVGDFSGDGKADILWHDTVTGQNQVWLMNGGTVASSAAILTLSDLNWHFAGAGDFDGDGKVDILWRNGSTGQNAVWFMNGATIVSSTSIQSVTDLNWKIVSVGDYNGDGKADILWRNGSTGRTPSSS
;
A
#
# COMPACT_ATOMS: atom_id res chain seq x y z
N MET A 1 -22.18 25.30 -32.69
CA MET A 1 -22.45 24.27 -31.67
C MET A 1 -21.15 24.03 -30.93
N ALA A 2 -20.99 24.64 -29.76
CA ALA A 2 -19.77 24.55 -28.98
C ALA A 2 -19.82 23.25 -28.16
N VAL A 3 -18.94 22.30 -28.47
CA VAL A 3 -18.73 21.12 -27.65
C VAL A 3 -17.67 21.52 -26.63
N LEU A 4 -18.08 21.70 -25.38
CA LEU A 4 -17.16 21.92 -24.27
C LEU A 4 -16.31 20.66 -24.11
N SER A 5 -15.01 20.79 -24.36
CA SER A 5 -14.04 19.78 -24.00
C SER A 5 -14.12 19.53 -22.49
N PRO A 6 -14.21 18.28 -22.01
CA PRO A 6 -14.11 18.02 -20.58
C PRO A 6 -12.73 18.48 -20.08
N ALA A 7 -12.73 19.11 -18.90
CA ALA A 7 -11.52 19.55 -18.23
C ALA A 7 -10.51 18.39 -18.11
N PRO A 8 -9.19 18.65 -18.12
CA PRO A 8 -8.19 17.64 -17.81
C PRO A 8 -8.50 17.05 -16.44
N ARG A 9 -8.85 15.76 -16.42
CA ARG A 9 -9.03 14.99 -15.19
C ARG A 9 -7.73 15.05 -14.41
N THR A 10 -7.81 15.47 -13.16
CA THR A 10 -6.66 15.49 -12.26
C THR A 10 -6.07 14.07 -12.19
N PRO A 11 -4.74 13.91 -12.36
CA PRO A 11 -4.11 12.60 -12.22
C PRO A 11 -4.40 12.00 -10.83
N PRO A 12 -4.38 10.66 -10.70
CA PRO A 12 -4.59 10.00 -9.42
C PRO A 12 -3.67 10.62 -8.36
N ARG A 13 -4.28 11.07 -7.26
CA ARG A 13 -3.53 11.57 -6.10
C ARG A 13 -2.88 10.36 -5.45
N TYR A 14 -1.60 10.13 -5.72
CA TYR A 14 -0.82 9.25 -4.87
C TYR A 14 -0.86 9.81 -3.44
N PRO A 15 -1.26 9.02 -2.42
CA PRO A 15 -1.24 9.48 -1.05
C PRO A 15 0.17 9.93 -0.68
N THR A 16 0.31 11.21 -0.38
CA THR A 16 1.57 11.83 0.04
C THR A 16 1.72 11.64 1.53
N ARG A 17 2.92 11.32 2.03
CA ARG A 17 3.13 11.03 3.46
C ARG A 17 2.83 12.20 4.40
N THR A 18 2.66 13.40 3.87
CA THR A 18 2.47 14.64 4.65
C THR A 18 1.26 15.48 4.25
N GLY A 19 0.54 15.12 3.18
CA GLY A 19 -0.56 15.94 2.66
C GLY A 19 -0.13 17.23 1.93
N ASP A 20 1.16 17.43 1.67
CA ASP A 20 1.70 18.63 0.99
C ASP A 20 1.69 18.53 -0.55
N GLY A 21 1.16 17.43 -1.09
CA GLY A 21 1.11 17.17 -2.53
C GLY A 21 2.42 16.67 -3.13
N LYS A 22 3.44 16.33 -2.31
CA LYS A 22 4.73 15.78 -2.74
C LYS A 22 4.98 14.38 -2.17
N ALA A 23 5.63 13.53 -2.96
CA ALA A 23 6.03 12.21 -2.50
C ALA A 23 7.29 12.31 -1.62
N ASP A 24 7.21 11.74 -0.42
CA ASP A 24 8.32 11.64 0.54
C ASP A 24 8.86 10.20 0.63
N ILE A 25 9.97 10.00 1.34
CA ILE A 25 10.65 8.69 1.44
C ILE A 25 10.59 8.14 2.87
N LEU A 26 10.29 6.84 3.03
CA LEU A 26 10.49 6.09 4.29
C LEU A 26 11.82 5.40 4.10
N TRP A 27 12.78 5.80 4.90
CA TRP A 27 14.06 5.15 4.97
C TRP A 27 14.09 4.23 6.19
N ARG A 28 14.56 2.99 5.99
CA ARG A 28 14.79 2.00 7.06
C ARG A 28 16.20 1.46 6.94
N ASN A 29 16.94 1.50 8.04
CA ASN A 29 18.19 0.79 8.19
C ASN A 29 17.91 -0.67 8.56
N LYS A 30 18.22 -1.62 7.66
CA LYS A 30 17.97 -3.05 7.85
C LYS A 30 18.92 -3.75 8.84
N SER A 31 19.97 -3.09 9.33
CA SER A 31 20.85 -3.66 10.34
C SER A 31 20.58 -3.12 11.74
N THR A 32 20.15 -1.86 11.84
CA THR A 32 19.90 -1.20 13.15
C THR A 32 18.41 -1.07 13.47
N GLY A 33 17.53 -1.21 12.48
CA GLY A 33 16.09 -0.99 12.63
C GLY A 33 15.67 0.47 12.70
N GLN A 34 16.61 1.41 12.54
CA GLN A 34 16.30 2.84 12.54
C GLN A 34 15.42 3.21 11.35
N ASN A 35 14.42 4.05 11.60
CA ASN A 35 13.46 4.48 10.60
C ASN A 35 13.40 6.00 10.56
N ALA A 36 13.30 6.58 9.36
CA ALA A 36 13.16 8.01 9.17
C ALA A 36 12.23 8.33 8.00
N ILE A 37 11.50 9.44 8.11
CA ILE A 37 10.83 10.07 6.99
C ILE A 37 11.74 11.16 6.45
N TRP A 38 12.06 11.09 5.17
CA TRP A 38 12.73 12.17 4.45
C TRP A 38 11.68 12.96 3.68
N PHE A 39 11.45 14.18 4.12
CA PHE A 39 10.55 15.09 3.45
C PHE A 39 11.25 15.66 2.22
N MET A 40 10.68 15.43 1.05
CA MET A 40 11.31 15.72 -0.22
C MET A 40 10.80 17.03 -0.80
N ASN A 41 11.66 17.71 -1.53
CA ASN A 41 11.30 18.83 -2.39
C ASN A 41 11.96 18.61 -3.75
N GLY A 42 11.21 17.96 -4.66
CA GLY A 42 11.80 17.42 -5.89
C GLY A 42 12.85 16.35 -5.57
N GLY A 43 14.02 16.42 -6.20
CA GLY A 43 15.12 15.49 -5.98
C GLY A 43 15.94 15.72 -4.69
N SER A 44 15.55 16.67 -3.85
CA SER A 44 16.32 17.10 -2.67
C SER A 44 15.56 16.82 -1.37
N ILE A 45 16.27 16.43 -0.31
CA ILE A 45 15.70 16.30 1.04
C ILE A 45 15.56 17.71 1.64
N LYS A 46 14.34 18.10 1.99
CA LYS A 46 14.02 19.36 2.66
C LYS A 46 14.26 19.28 4.16
N SER A 47 13.81 18.19 4.78
CA SER A 47 13.97 17.91 6.20
C SER A 47 13.80 16.43 6.50
N THR A 48 14.16 16.01 7.71
CA THR A 48 14.07 14.61 8.14
C THR A 48 13.37 14.52 9.49
N ALA A 49 12.55 13.49 9.67
CA ALA A 49 12.02 13.10 10.97
C ALA A 49 12.40 11.66 11.28
N ASN A 50 13.06 11.44 12.41
CA ASN A 50 13.29 10.09 12.91
C ASN A 50 12.00 9.58 13.56
N ILE A 51 11.58 8.37 13.19
CA ILE A 51 10.42 7.71 13.77
C ILE A 51 10.89 6.50 14.59
N THR A 52 9.95 5.85 15.27
CA THR A 52 10.24 4.70 16.15
C THR A 52 11.16 3.67 15.48
N THR A 53 12.25 3.34 16.16
CA THR A 53 13.17 2.27 15.76
C THR A 53 12.50 0.91 15.97
N VAL A 54 12.49 0.05 14.95
CA VAL A 54 12.03 -1.34 15.07
C VAL A 54 13.25 -2.24 14.97
N THR A 55 13.79 -2.63 16.13
CA THR A 55 15.07 -3.35 16.27
C THR A 55 15.01 -4.80 15.83
N ASP A 56 13.83 -5.42 15.90
CA ASP A 56 13.59 -6.74 15.31
C ASP A 56 13.60 -6.62 13.77
N GLN A 57 14.52 -7.34 13.14
CA GLN A 57 14.73 -7.29 11.69
C GLN A 57 13.78 -8.19 10.91
N ASN A 58 13.00 -9.05 11.58
CA ASN A 58 11.93 -9.81 10.95
C ASN A 58 10.78 -8.88 10.51
N TRP A 59 10.62 -7.77 11.20
CA TRP A 59 9.68 -6.72 10.83
C TRP A 59 10.19 -5.91 9.63
N THR A 60 9.40 -5.94 8.58
CA THR A 60 9.62 -5.21 7.33
C THR A 60 8.47 -4.25 7.08
N VAL A 61 8.77 -3.15 6.38
CA VAL A 61 7.72 -2.29 5.82
C VAL A 61 7.15 -3.03 4.62
N ALA A 62 5.93 -3.52 4.75
CA ALA A 62 5.23 -4.19 3.67
C ALA A 62 4.59 -3.18 2.70
N GLY A 63 3.95 -2.14 3.23
CA GLY A 63 3.20 -1.18 2.44
C GLY A 63 3.12 0.20 3.08
N VAL A 64 2.76 1.18 2.25
CA VAL A 64 2.52 2.57 2.65
C VAL A 64 1.25 3.05 1.94
N GLY A 65 0.35 3.69 2.67
CA GLY A 65 -0.93 4.16 2.15
C GLY A 65 -1.71 4.92 3.22
N ASP A 66 -2.67 5.75 2.83
CA ASP A 66 -3.53 6.50 3.77
C ASP A 66 -4.63 5.59 4.32
N PHE A 67 -4.30 4.73 5.28
CA PHE A 67 -5.23 3.78 5.89
C PHE A 67 -6.31 4.52 6.72
N SER A 68 -6.01 5.73 7.19
CA SER A 68 -6.92 6.55 8.01
C SER A 68 -7.84 7.48 7.23
N GLY A 69 -7.51 7.82 5.98
CA GLY A 69 -8.24 8.76 5.13
C GLY A 69 -7.98 10.23 5.50
N ASP A 70 -6.88 10.53 6.19
CA ASP A 70 -6.57 11.86 6.71
C ASP A 70 -5.65 12.70 5.79
N GLY A 71 -5.37 12.16 4.60
CA GLY A 71 -4.51 12.73 3.57
C GLY A 71 -3.02 12.50 3.80
N LYS A 72 -2.62 11.74 4.82
CA LYS A 72 -1.23 11.40 5.13
C LYS A 72 -1.04 9.91 5.01
N ALA A 73 0.14 9.50 4.55
CA ALA A 73 0.42 8.08 4.41
C ALA A 73 0.82 7.46 5.75
N ASP A 74 0.19 6.33 6.03
CA ASP A 74 0.41 5.42 7.13
C ASP A 74 1.33 4.27 6.69
N ILE A 75 1.79 3.44 7.65
CA ILE A 75 2.77 2.37 7.40
C ILE A 75 2.19 1.02 7.80
N LEU A 76 2.21 0.05 6.88
CA LEU A 76 1.96 -1.36 7.16
C LEU A 76 3.29 -2.08 7.39
N TRP A 77 3.42 -2.64 8.58
CA TRP A 77 4.50 -3.51 9.01
C TRP A 77 4.07 -4.97 8.94
N HIS A 78 4.99 -5.82 8.50
CA HIS A 78 4.81 -7.26 8.42
C HIS A 78 6.05 -7.98 8.96
N ASP A 79 5.84 -8.91 9.89
CA ASP A 79 6.85 -9.84 10.38
C ASP A 79 6.91 -11.05 9.45
N THR A 80 8.03 -11.19 8.72
CA THR A 80 8.18 -12.25 7.72
C THR A 80 8.38 -13.65 8.30
N VAL A 81 8.55 -13.78 9.61
CA VAL A 81 8.77 -15.05 10.32
C VAL A 81 7.52 -15.51 11.05
N THR A 82 6.80 -14.58 11.68
CA THR A 82 5.61 -14.89 12.48
C THR A 82 4.30 -14.63 11.73
N GLY A 83 4.34 -13.85 10.65
CA GLY A 83 3.16 -13.42 9.90
C GLY A 83 2.35 -12.34 10.60
N GLN A 84 2.87 -11.78 11.71
CA GLN A 84 2.23 -10.67 12.42
C GLN A 84 2.21 -9.42 11.55
N ASN A 85 1.14 -8.62 11.70
CA ASN A 85 0.95 -7.39 10.96
C ASN A 85 0.63 -6.26 11.93
N GLN A 86 1.16 -5.07 11.66
CA GLN A 86 0.90 -3.88 12.45
C GLN A 86 0.73 -2.68 11.52
N VAL A 87 -0.25 -1.83 11.81
CA VAL A 87 -0.39 -0.53 11.12
C VAL A 87 0.06 0.57 12.07
N TRP A 88 0.91 1.46 11.56
CA TRP A 88 1.26 2.71 12.22
C TRP A 88 0.53 3.84 11.51
N LEU A 89 -0.39 4.48 12.23
CA LEU A 89 -1.04 5.69 11.76
C LEU A 89 -0.11 6.87 12.00
N MET A 90 0.14 7.65 10.96
CA MET A 90 1.16 8.68 10.93
C MET A 90 0.51 10.06 10.95
N ASN A 91 1.18 11.01 11.59
CA ASN A 91 0.86 12.43 11.45
C ASN A 91 2.07 13.16 10.87
N GLY A 92 2.31 12.93 9.58
CA GLY A 92 3.50 13.39 8.88
C GLY A 92 4.76 12.70 9.40
N GLY A 93 5.55 13.40 10.21
CA GLY A 93 6.84 12.91 10.71
C GLY A 93 6.79 12.10 12.00
N THR A 94 5.62 11.84 12.54
CA THR A 94 5.45 11.19 13.84
C THR A 94 4.44 10.03 13.75
N VAL A 95 4.64 9.02 14.58
CA VAL A 95 3.65 7.93 14.77
C VAL A 95 2.57 8.47 15.71
N ALA A 96 1.35 8.66 15.20
CA ALA A 96 0.22 9.14 15.98
C ALA A 96 -0.37 8.00 16.84
N SER A 97 -0.49 6.82 16.26
CA SER A 97 -0.90 5.60 16.96
C SER A 97 -0.43 4.37 16.19
N SER A 98 -0.52 3.20 16.82
CA SER A 98 -0.27 1.92 16.15
C SER A 98 -1.16 0.82 16.72
N ALA A 99 -1.53 -0.15 15.89
CA ALA A 99 -2.26 -1.32 16.34
C ALA A 99 -1.84 -2.57 15.56
N ALA A 100 -1.81 -3.71 16.24
CA ALA A 100 -1.69 -5.01 15.60
C ALA A 100 -3.00 -5.34 14.87
N ILE A 101 -2.89 -5.93 13.69
CA ILE A 101 -4.03 -6.42 12.91
C ILE A 101 -3.95 -7.95 12.74
N LEU A 102 -4.75 -8.52 11.84
CA LEU A 102 -4.80 -9.96 11.63
C LEU A 102 -3.40 -10.54 11.35
N THR A 103 -3.05 -11.60 12.07
CA THR A 103 -1.83 -12.38 11.82
C THR A 103 -2.09 -13.41 10.72
N LEU A 104 -1.22 -13.46 9.72
CA LEU A 104 -1.26 -14.44 8.64
C LEU A 104 -0.32 -15.60 8.98
N SER A 105 -0.84 -16.64 9.63
CA SER A 105 -0.03 -17.80 10.03
C SER A 105 0.49 -18.64 8.86
N ASP A 106 -0.17 -18.57 7.70
CA ASP A 106 0.38 -19.08 6.45
C ASP A 106 1.31 -18.04 5.81
N LEU A 107 2.62 -18.28 5.95
CA LEU A 107 3.69 -17.39 5.48
C LEU A 107 3.81 -17.31 3.94
N ASN A 108 3.01 -18.08 3.19
CA ASN A 108 2.92 -17.90 1.74
C ASN A 108 2.11 -16.65 1.34
N TRP A 109 1.36 -16.04 2.27
CA TRP A 109 0.71 -14.77 2.01
C TRP A 109 1.72 -13.62 2.06
N HIS A 110 1.73 -12.83 0.99
CA HIS A 110 2.59 -11.68 0.85
C HIS A 110 1.77 -10.44 0.51
N PHE A 111 2.23 -9.29 1.01
CA PHE A 111 1.70 -8.00 0.59
C PHE A 111 1.91 -7.85 -0.91
N ALA A 112 0.83 -7.55 -1.63
CA ALA A 112 0.83 -7.45 -3.09
C ALA A 112 0.46 -6.05 -3.59
N GLY A 113 -0.10 -5.21 -2.73
CA GLY A 113 -0.40 -3.83 -3.04
C GLY A 113 -1.33 -3.20 -2.02
N ALA A 114 -1.56 -1.90 -2.17
CA ALA A 114 -2.50 -1.15 -1.38
C ALA A 114 -3.20 -0.11 -2.27
N GLY A 115 -4.49 0.08 -2.07
CA GLY A 115 -5.32 1.03 -2.80
C GLY A 115 -6.74 1.04 -2.23
N ASP A 116 -7.52 2.07 -2.51
CA ASP A 116 -8.92 2.18 -2.08
C ASP A 116 -9.80 1.26 -2.95
N PHE A 117 -10.06 0.02 -2.51
CA PHE A 117 -10.76 -0.99 -3.31
C PHE A 117 -12.28 -0.90 -3.18
N ASP A 118 -12.81 -0.32 -2.10
CA ASP A 118 -14.26 -0.16 -1.90
C ASP A 118 -14.79 1.25 -2.23
N GLY A 119 -13.91 2.24 -2.37
CA GLY A 119 -14.21 3.64 -2.71
C GLY A 119 -14.56 4.49 -1.49
N ASP A 120 -14.16 4.10 -0.29
CA ASP A 120 -14.49 4.81 0.96
C ASP A 120 -13.51 5.95 1.31
N GLY A 121 -12.49 6.17 0.46
CA GLY A 121 -11.47 7.19 0.63
C GLY A 121 -10.29 6.77 1.51
N LYS A 122 -10.26 5.53 2.01
CA LYS A 122 -9.14 4.96 2.76
C LYS A 122 -8.46 3.88 1.94
N VAL A 123 -7.17 3.72 2.17
CA VAL A 123 -6.40 2.69 1.49
C VAL A 123 -6.67 1.33 2.13
N ASP A 124 -6.91 0.31 1.31
CA ASP A 124 -7.05 -1.08 1.71
C ASP A 124 -5.79 -1.90 1.39
N ILE A 125 -5.72 -3.14 1.87
CA ILE A 125 -4.54 -4.01 1.72
C ILE A 125 -4.87 -5.21 0.82
N LEU A 126 -4.10 -5.38 -0.25
CA LEU A 126 -4.14 -6.56 -1.12
C LEU A 126 -3.05 -7.56 -0.73
N TRP A 127 -3.47 -8.79 -0.45
CA TRP A 127 -2.62 -9.93 -0.19
C TRP A 127 -2.67 -10.94 -1.33
N ARG A 128 -1.54 -11.58 -1.61
CA ARG A 128 -1.45 -12.70 -2.55
C ARG A 128 -0.73 -13.87 -1.92
N ASN A 129 -1.31 -15.05 -2.01
CA ASN A 129 -0.67 -16.29 -1.62
C ASN A 129 0.25 -16.77 -2.75
N GLY A 130 1.56 -16.81 -2.49
CA GLY A 130 2.59 -17.18 -3.45
C GLY A 130 2.60 -18.65 -3.83
N SER A 131 1.97 -19.54 -3.05
CA SER A 131 1.94 -20.99 -3.32
C SER A 131 0.65 -21.44 -4.00
N THR A 132 -0.49 -20.83 -3.66
CA THR A 132 -1.81 -21.19 -4.21
C THR A 132 -2.30 -20.24 -5.30
N GLY A 133 -1.76 -19.02 -5.36
CA GLY A 133 -2.25 -17.96 -6.25
C GLY A 133 -3.55 -17.31 -5.79
N GLN A 134 -4.02 -17.62 -4.58
CA GLN A 134 -5.16 -16.93 -3.95
C GLN A 134 -4.84 -15.46 -3.72
N ASN A 135 -5.88 -14.62 -3.78
CA ASN A 135 -5.78 -13.19 -3.57
C ASN A 135 -6.90 -12.75 -2.62
N ALA A 136 -6.59 -11.85 -1.70
CA ALA A 136 -7.55 -11.34 -0.73
C ALA A 136 -7.35 -9.84 -0.50
N VAL A 137 -8.45 -9.12 -0.31
CA VAL A 137 -8.44 -7.71 0.09
C VAL A 137 -8.91 -7.60 1.53
N TRP A 138 -8.18 -6.84 2.35
CA TRP A 138 -8.61 -6.40 3.67
C TRP A 138 -9.05 -4.95 3.56
N PHE A 139 -10.33 -4.72 3.83
CA PHE A 139 -10.90 -3.37 3.87
C PHE A 139 -10.56 -2.72 5.19
N MET A 140 -9.97 -1.53 5.14
CA MET A 140 -9.33 -0.89 6.29
C MET A 140 -10.10 0.35 6.75
N ASN A 141 -10.09 0.59 8.06
CA ASN A 141 -10.47 1.86 8.65
C ASN A 141 -9.45 2.22 9.74
N GLY A 142 -8.44 3.00 9.34
CA GLY A 142 -7.23 3.20 10.11
C GLY A 142 -6.51 1.87 10.34
N ALA A 143 -6.20 1.57 11.60
CA ALA A 143 -5.53 0.32 11.98
C ALA A 143 -6.50 -0.84 12.29
N THR A 144 -7.73 -0.80 11.74
CA THR A 144 -8.76 -1.84 11.92
C THR A 144 -9.14 -2.45 10.58
N ILE A 145 -9.23 -3.78 10.50
CA ILE A 145 -9.84 -4.49 9.37
C ILE A 145 -11.34 -4.51 9.59
N VAL A 146 -12.11 -3.79 8.77
CA VAL A 146 -13.58 -3.74 8.92
C VAL A 146 -14.27 -4.93 8.25
N SER A 147 -13.70 -5.41 7.14
CA SER A 147 -14.12 -6.65 6.49
C SER A 147 -12.99 -7.16 5.59
N SER A 148 -13.16 -8.36 5.04
CA SER A 148 -12.22 -8.91 4.06
C SER A 148 -12.98 -9.71 3.01
N THR A 149 -12.39 -9.80 1.82
CA THR A 149 -12.94 -10.62 0.73
C THR A 149 -11.84 -11.35 -0.02
N SER A 150 -12.17 -12.54 -0.51
CA SER A 150 -11.33 -13.23 -1.49
C SER A 150 -11.71 -12.75 -2.88
N ILE A 151 -10.71 -12.39 -3.69
CA ILE A 151 -10.92 -12.04 -5.11
C ILE A 151 -10.46 -13.18 -5.99
N GLN A 152 -10.59 -13.02 -7.32
CA GLN A 152 -10.22 -14.06 -8.27
C GLN A 152 -8.80 -14.59 -8.02
N SER A 153 -8.69 -15.91 -7.83
CA SER A 153 -7.40 -16.58 -7.71
C SER A 153 -6.74 -16.66 -9.09
N VAL A 154 -5.43 -16.41 -9.13
CA VAL A 154 -4.60 -16.56 -10.33
C VAL A 154 -3.57 -17.63 -10.04
N THR A 155 -3.94 -18.87 -10.35
CA THR A 155 -3.19 -20.10 -10.00
C THR A 155 -1.94 -20.31 -10.84
N ASP A 156 -1.85 -19.70 -12.03
CA ASP A 156 -0.58 -19.59 -12.75
C ASP A 156 0.32 -18.55 -12.06
N LEU A 157 1.27 -19.06 -11.28
CA LEU A 157 2.18 -18.26 -10.45
C LEU A 157 3.18 -17.41 -11.25
N ASN A 158 3.25 -17.57 -12.57
CA ASN A 158 4.00 -16.68 -13.45
C ASN A 158 3.35 -15.29 -13.56
N TRP A 159 2.06 -15.17 -13.24
CA TRP A 159 1.40 -13.89 -13.13
C TRP A 159 1.73 -13.20 -11.81
N LYS A 160 2.24 -11.97 -11.95
CA LYS A 160 2.58 -11.08 -10.84
C LYS A 160 1.70 -9.83 -10.90
N ILE A 161 1.31 -9.35 -9.73
CA ILE A 161 0.73 -8.01 -9.59
C ILE A 161 1.88 -7.03 -9.75
N VAL A 162 1.76 -6.11 -10.70
CA VAL A 162 2.80 -5.11 -10.97
C VAL A 162 2.45 -3.75 -10.39
N SER A 163 1.16 -3.45 -10.26
CA SER A 163 0.70 -2.21 -9.65
C SER A 163 -0.77 -2.29 -9.26
N VAL A 164 -1.14 -1.43 -8.32
CA VAL A 164 -2.50 -1.17 -7.86
C VAL A 164 -2.77 0.32 -8.06
N GLY A 165 -3.95 0.67 -8.55
CA GLY A 165 -4.37 2.06 -8.78
C GLY A 165 -5.64 2.17 -9.60
N ASP A 166 -6.27 3.34 -9.60
CA ASP A 166 -7.47 3.60 -10.40
C ASP A 166 -7.09 3.82 -11.87
N TYR A 167 -7.20 2.77 -12.68
CA TYR A 167 -6.86 2.79 -14.11
C TYR A 167 -8.09 3.05 -14.98
N ASN A 168 -9.29 2.81 -14.47
CA ASN A 168 -10.54 2.94 -15.21
C ASN A 168 -11.27 4.29 -14.93
N GLY A 169 -10.89 5.00 -13.87
CA GLY A 169 -11.41 6.31 -13.46
C GLY A 169 -12.72 6.26 -12.66
N ASP A 170 -13.06 5.15 -12.02
CA ASP A 170 -14.27 4.97 -11.20
C ASP A 170 -14.09 5.34 -9.72
N GLY A 171 -12.87 5.74 -9.34
CA GLY A 171 -12.53 6.09 -7.96
C GLY A 171 -12.18 4.90 -7.08
N LYS A 172 -12.11 3.68 -7.63
CA LYS A 172 -11.65 2.48 -6.94
C LYS A 172 -10.34 1.99 -7.54
N ALA A 173 -9.54 1.32 -6.74
CA ALA A 173 -8.28 0.76 -7.18
C ALA A 173 -8.52 -0.51 -8.02
N ASP A 174 -7.92 -0.57 -9.21
CA ASP A 174 -7.78 -1.80 -9.97
C ASP A 174 -6.40 -2.44 -9.75
N ILE A 175 -6.24 -3.67 -10.25
CA ILE A 175 -5.03 -4.48 -10.13
C ILE A 175 -4.47 -4.74 -11.52
N LEU A 176 -3.26 -4.24 -11.79
CA LEU A 176 -2.54 -4.54 -13.03
C LEU A 176 -1.67 -5.78 -12.84
N TRP A 177 -1.84 -6.74 -13.74
CA TRP A 177 -1.10 -7.99 -13.76
C TRP A 177 -0.14 -8.06 -14.93
N ARG A 178 0.98 -8.76 -14.75
CA ARG A 178 1.91 -9.12 -15.82
C ARG A 178 2.38 -10.54 -15.66
N ASN A 179 2.36 -11.29 -16.76
CA ASN A 179 2.98 -12.60 -16.82
C ASN A 179 4.49 -12.43 -16.98
N GLY A 180 5.27 -12.86 -15.99
CA GLY A 180 6.73 -12.68 -15.96
C GLY A 180 7.45 -13.43 -17.09
N SER A 181 6.88 -14.54 -17.57
CA SER A 181 7.50 -15.40 -18.58
C SER A 181 7.20 -14.96 -20.02
N THR A 182 6.03 -14.36 -20.25
CA THR A 182 5.57 -13.98 -21.60
C THR A 182 5.45 -12.46 -21.82
N GLY A 183 5.51 -11.68 -20.74
CA GLY A 183 5.30 -10.23 -20.77
C GLY A 183 3.85 -9.79 -20.98
N ARG A 184 2.90 -10.71 -21.12
CA ARG A 184 1.47 -10.40 -21.34
C ARG A 184 0.83 -9.72 -20.13
N THR A 185 -0.12 -8.83 -20.37
CA THR A 185 -1.14 -8.39 -19.40
C THR A 185 -2.42 -9.20 -19.64
N PRO A 186 -3.30 -9.44 -18.64
CA PRO A 186 -4.57 -10.10 -18.90
C PRO A 186 -5.37 -9.25 -19.87
N SER A 187 -6.13 -9.88 -20.77
CA SER A 187 -7.16 -9.17 -21.53
C SER A 187 -8.17 -8.60 -20.54
N SER A 188 -8.32 -7.28 -20.51
CA SER A 188 -9.38 -6.60 -19.75
C SER A 188 -10.74 -7.20 -20.11
N SER A 189 -11.50 -7.63 -19.11
CA SER A 189 -12.93 -7.88 -19.21
C SER A 189 -13.65 -6.99 -18.23
#